data_AF-A0A949IP51-F1
#
_entry.id   AF-A0A949IP51-F1
#
_cell.length_a   1.000
_cell.length_b   1.000
_cell.length_c   1.000
_cell.angle_alpha   90.00
_cell.angle_beta   90.00
_cell.angle_gamma   90.00
#
_symmetry.space_group_name_H-M   'P 1'
#
loop_
_entity.id
_entity.type
_entity.pdbx_description
1 polymer ?
#
loop_
_entity_poly.entity_id
_entity_poly.type
_entity_poly.pdbx_seq_one_letter_code
_entity_poly.pdbx_strand_id
1 'polypeptide(L)'
;MPLEQTQAQAAAAAAPVKPEQNELCYGVFWGTLIVGALANIALVYFVAHNAIAAYSEHPINWLPAILNTLFLVMALSLLRAVVWGSFVMSAALANRTQSFKAQTDICQWARKYRRLLPGGASWATQAIIQRMLTKEQYKDAIALGSAEYETVVKKDPRDQSLANLCSCLGFANQMLNEQHRAIEWNEKAVDCYQKLFVELEKSKGMSKFAAKNVVDNLQLQYAQVLAALATSYLYTRNRVKAKEHLKNALAQARKAQDSPQKRDVIRVCEEQLGQLKHF
;
A
#
# COMPACT_ATOMS: atom_id res chain seq x y z
N MET A 1 5.79 22.76 -12.95
CA MET A 1 7.15 22.23 -12.75
C MET A 1 7.15 21.21 -11.59
N PRO A 2 6.72 19.97 -11.81
CA PRO A 2 6.94 18.84 -10.89
C PRO A 2 8.29 18.14 -11.14
N LEU A 3 8.96 18.49 -12.24
CA LEU A 3 10.13 17.79 -12.77
C LEU A 3 11.35 17.85 -11.86
N GLU A 4 11.56 18.87 -11.03
CA GLU A 4 12.77 18.93 -10.18
C GLU A 4 12.73 17.98 -8.98
N GLN A 5 11.56 17.75 -8.36
CA GLN A 5 11.44 16.73 -7.31
C GLN A 5 11.41 15.32 -7.90
N THR A 6 10.79 15.16 -9.08
CA THR A 6 10.88 13.90 -9.84
C THR A 6 12.30 13.64 -10.30
N GLN A 7 13.08 14.66 -10.68
CA GLN A 7 14.49 14.55 -11.05
C GLN A 7 15.39 14.33 -9.85
N ALA A 8 15.12 14.88 -8.66
CA ALA A 8 15.90 14.54 -7.47
C ALA A 8 15.66 13.09 -7.02
N GLN A 9 14.42 12.59 -7.13
CA GLN A 9 14.09 11.18 -6.89
C GLN A 9 14.57 10.25 -8.02
N ALA A 10 14.58 10.71 -9.27
CA ALA A 10 15.07 9.95 -10.44
C ALA A 10 16.61 9.96 -10.54
N ALA A 11 17.28 11.05 -10.16
CA ALA A 11 18.74 11.15 -10.08
C ALA A 11 19.28 10.30 -8.94
N ALA A 12 18.57 10.23 -7.81
CA ALA A 12 18.88 9.24 -6.78
C ALA A 12 18.67 7.80 -7.31
N ALA A 13 17.67 7.55 -8.15
CA ALA A 13 17.43 6.24 -8.76
C ALA A 13 18.47 5.84 -9.83
N ALA A 14 19.33 6.77 -10.28
CA ALA A 14 20.42 6.54 -11.23
C ALA A 14 21.78 6.23 -10.56
N ALA A 15 21.84 6.18 -9.22
CA ALA A 15 23.05 5.73 -8.53
C ALA A 15 23.36 4.27 -8.88
N PRO A 16 24.64 3.89 -9.10
CA PRO A 16 25.00 2.53 -9.44
C PRO A 16 24.52 1.56 -8.35
N VAL A 17 23.77 0.55 -8.77
CA VAL A 17 23.25 -0.52 -7.91
C VAL A 17 24.45 -1.17 -7.21
N LYS A 18 24.60 -0.94 -5.91
CA LYS A 18 25.64 -1.61 -5.13
C LYS A 18 25.12 -3.02 -4.80
N PRO A 19 25.77 -4.11 -5.26
CA PRO A 19 25.31 -5.47 -5.03
C PRO A 19 25.13 -5.77 -3.53
N GLU A 20 25.99 -5.19 -2.68
CA GLU A 20 25.95 -5.25 -1.21
C GLU A 20 24.61 -4.79 -0.61
N GLN A 21 23.89 -3.87 -1.26
CA GLN A 21 22.58 -3.41 -0.79
C GLN A 21 21.47 -4.44 -1.01
N ASN A 22 21.60 -5.31 -2.02
CA ASN A 22 20.67 -6.44 -2.20
C ASN A 22 20.91 -7.49 -1.12
N GLU A 23 22.17 -7.81 -0.84
CA GLU A 23 22.54 -8.78 0.20
C GLU A 23 22.05 -8.34 1.57
N LEU A 24 22.16 -7.06 1.90
CA LEU A 24 21.61 -6.52 3.16
C LEU A 24 20.09 -6.70 3.24
N CYS A 25 19.35 -6.46 2.16
CA CYS A 25 17.89 -6.65 2.15
C CYS A 25 17.49 -8.12 2.29
N TYR A 26 18.23 -9.03 1.64
CA TYR A 26 18.03 -10.47 1.81
C TYR A 26 18.43 -10.95 3.20
N GLY A 27 19.52 -10.41 3.76
CA GLY A 27 19.96 -10.68 5.12
C GLY A 27 18.91 -10.26 6.15
N VAL A 28 18.29 -9.09 5.98
CA VAL A 28 17.17 -8.66 6.83
C VAL A 28 15.94 -9.55 6.63
N PHE A 29 15.62 -9.96 5.39
CA PHE A 29 14.51 -10.88 5.13
C PHE A 29 14.70 -12.23 5.82
N TRP A 30 15.81 -12.92 5.54
CA TRP A 30 16.08 -14.23 6.13
C TRP A 30 16.36 -14.14 7.62
N GLY A 31 17.05 -13.09 8.07
CA GLY A 31 17.32 -12.85 9.49
C GLY A 31 16.03 -12.69 10.29
N THR A 32 15.12 -11.81 9.85
CA THR A 32 13.83 -11.63 10.53
C THR A 32 12.96 -12.88 10.46
N LEU A 33 12.96 -13.59 9.32
CA LEU A 33 12.17 -14.80 9.16
C LEU A 33 12.69 -15.95 10.04
N ILE A 34 13.99 -16.24 10.01
CA ILE A 34 14.61 -17.36 10.73
C ILE A 34 14.63 -17.07 12.24
N VAL A 35 15.17 -15.92 12.65
CA VAL A 35 15.25 -15.56 14.07
C VAL A 35 13.85 -15.42 14.65
N GLY A 36 12.94 -14.78 13.92
CA GLY A 36 11.54 -14.64 14.35
C GLY A 36 10.82 -15.98 14.44
N ALA A 37 11.04 -16.90 13.49
CA ALA A 37 10.45 -18.24 13.54
C ALA A 37 11.01 -19.06 14.72
N LEU A 38 12.33 -19.05 14.93
CA LEU A 38 12.97 -19.76 16.06
C LEU A 38 12.49 -19.22 17.40
N ALA A 39 12.45 -17.90 17.56
CA ALA A 39 11.93 -17.26 18.77
C ALA A 39 10.46 -17.62 19.01
N ASN A 40 9.65 -17.68 17.95
CA ASN A 40 8.24 -18.07 18.06
C ASN A 40 8.10 -19.56 18.44
N ILE A 41 8.87 -20.45 17.81
CA ILE A 41 8.88 -21.89 18.16
C ILE A 41 9.24 -22.09 19.64
N ALA A 42 10.26 -21.39 20.13
CA ALA A 42 10.65 -21.44 21.54
C ALA A 42 9.54 -20.90 22.46
N LEU A 43 8.87 -19.82 22.07
CA LEU A 43 7.74 -19.25 22.80
C LEU A 43 6.56 -20.22 22.86
N VAL A 44 6.19 -20.83 21.73
CA VAL A 44 5.11 -21.83 21.65
C VAL A 44 5.43 -23.03 22.52
N TYR A 45 6.67 -23.53 22.46
CA TYR A 45 7.12 -24.63 23.33
C TYR A 45 6.98 -24.28 24.82
N PHE A 46 7.48 -23.11 25.23
CA PHE A 46 7.41 -22.66 26.62
C PHE A 46 5.97 -22.51 27.11
N VAL A 47 5.10 -21.86 26.31
CA VAL A 47 3.70 -21.65 26.67
C VAL A 47 2.92 -22.97 26.68
N ALA A 48 3.17 -23.86 25.71
CA ALA A 48 2.53 -25.18 25.68
C ALA A 48 2.94 -26.04 26.88
N HIS A 49 4.22 -26.02 27.26
CA HIS A 49 4.71 -26.73 28.44
C HIS A 49 4.01 -26.24 29.73
N ASN A 50 3.89 -24.92 29.90
CA ASN A 50 3.17 -24.33 31.04
C ASN A 50 1.66 -24.58 31.00
N ALA A 51 1.05 -24.63 29.81
CA ALA A 51 -0.36 -24.99 29.65
C ALA A 51 -0.60 -26.43 30.10
N ILE A 52 0.22 -27.38 29.65
CA ILE A 52 0.11 -28.80 30.02
C ILE A 52 0.23 -28.94 31.55
N ALA A 53 1.22 -28.29 32.16
CA ALA A 53 1.40 -28.29 33.61
C ALA A 53 0.13 -27.78 34.34
N ALA A 54 -0.42 -26.64 33.91
CA ALA A 54 -1.64 -26.06 34.51
C ALA A 54 -2.88 -26.96 34.38
N TYR A 55 -3.00 -27.74 33.31
CA TYR A 55 -4.10 -28.71 33.14
C TYR A 55 -3.88 -30.03 33.90
N SER A 56 -2.64 -30.32 34.30
CA SER A 56 -2.28 -31.55 35.03
C SER A 56 -2.39 -31.43 36.55
N GLU A 57 -2.59 -30.23 37.10
CA GLU A 57 -2.80 -30.02 38.54
C GLU A 57 -4.20 -30.49 38.99
N HIS A 58 -4.26 -31.13 40.16
CA HIS A 58 -5.51 -31.54 40.81
C HIS A 58 -5.61 -30.97 42.23
N PRO A 59 -6.63 -30.14 42.54
CA PRO A 59 -7.69 -29.65 41.64
C PRO A 59 -7.15 -28.66 40.59
N ILE A 60 -7.77 -28.63 39.41
CA ILE A 60 -7.33 -27.76 38.30
C ILE A 60 -7.51 -26.30 38.69
N ASN A 61 -6.43 -25.52 38.60
CA ASN A 61 -6.51 -24.08 38.69
C ASN A 61 -6.88 -23.49 37.33
N TRP A 62 -8.14 -23.08 37.17
CA TRP A 62 -8.68 -22.61 35.89
C TRP A 62 -8.07 -21.30 35.39
N LEU A 63 -7.62 -20.42 36.29
CA LEU A 63 -7.05 -19.14 35.91
C LEU A 63 -5.75 -19.28 35.07
N PRO A 64 -4.70 -19.98 35.53
CA PRO A 64 -3.49 -20.20 34.74
C PRO A 64 -3.76 -21.05 33.49
N ALA A 65 -4.70 -22.01 33.55
CA ALA A 65 -5.08 -22.81 32.39
C ALA A 65 -5.65 -21.96 31.24
N ILE A 66 -6.58 -21.05 31.56
CA ILE A 66 -7.17 -20.12 30.58
C ILE A 66 -6.12 -19.14 30.05
N LEU A 67 -5.31 -18.54 30.94
CA LEU A 67 -4.28 -17.58 30.53
C LEU A 67 -3.24 -18.21 29.60
N ASN A 68 -2.71 -19.39 29.93
CA ASN A 68 -1.73 -20.08 29.08
C ASN A 68 -2.32 -20.48 27.73
N THR A 69 -3.60 -20.86 27.69
CA THR A 69 -4.30 -21.14 26.43
C THR A 69 -4.43 -19.90 25.56
N LEU A 70 -4.78 -18.75 26.16
CA LEU A 70 -4.82 -17.46 25.44
C LEU A 70 -3.43 -17.06 24.93
N PHE A 71 -2.39 -17.22 25.74
CA PHE A 71 -1.01 -16.97 25.33
C PHE A 71 -0.57 -17.88 24.17
N LEU A 72 -1.02 -19.15 24.15
CA LEU A 72 -0.70 -20.07 23.08
C LEU A 72 -1.33 -19.62 21.75
N VAL A 73 -2.62 -19.22 21.79
CA VAL A 73 -3.30 -18.65 20.62
C VAL A 73 -2.59 -17.40 20.12
N MET A 74 -2.17 -16.51 21.03
CA MET A 74 -1.40 -15.31 20.66
C MET A 74 -0.03 -15.69 20.04
N ALA A 75 0.71 -16.62 20.62
CA ALA A 75 2.00 -17.09 20.11
C ALA A 75 1.87 -17.66 18.68
N LEU A 76 0.85 -18.48 18.42
CA LEU A 76 0.56 -19.01 17.09
C LEU A 76 0.22 -17.90 16.08
N SER A 77 -0.55 -16.88 16.50
CA SER A 77 -0.87 -15.75 15.62
C SER A 77 0.35 -14.87 15.31
N LEU A 78 1.31 -14.77 16.23
CA LEU A 78 2.58 -14.05 16.01
C LEU A 78 3.40 -14.69 14.88
N LEU A 79 3.30 -15.99 14.63
CA LEU A 79 4.09 -16.64 13.57
C LEU A 79 3.73 -16.04 12.21
N ARG A 80 2.44 -15.84 11.98
CA ARG A 80 1.94 -15.20 10.77
C ARG A 80 2.38 -13.73 10.70
N ALA A 81 2.39 -13.02 11.82
CA ALA A 81 2.89 -11.64 11.87
C ALA A 81 4.38 -11.55 11.54
N VAL A 82 5.20 -12.49 12.01
CA VAL A 82 6.63 -12.60 11.67
C VAL A 82 6.82 -12.81 10.17
N VAL A 83 6.10 -13.77 9.59
CA VAL A 83 6.17 -14.02 8.14
C VAL A 83 5.76 -12.75 7.38
N TRP A 84 4.63 -12.14 7.71
CA TRP A 84 4.17 -10.91 7.04
C TRP A 84 5.16 -9.74 7.22
N GLY A 85 5.67 -9.56 8.44
CA GLY A 85 6.65 -8.54 8.79
C GLY A 85 7.96 -8.69 8.04
N SER A 86 8.46 -9.92 7.83
CA SER A 86 9.69 -10.17 7.07
C SER A 86 9.58 -9.67 5.62
N PHE A 87 8.45 -9.91 4.95
CA PHE A 87 8.23 -9.41 3.59
C PHE A 87 8.11 -7.89 3.55
N VAL A 88 7.31 -7.30 4.45
CA VAL A 88 7.03 -5.86 4.44
C VAL A 88 8.27 -5.07 4.83
N MET A 89 8.97 -5.46 5.89
CA MET A 89 10.14 -4.77 6.38
C MET A 89 11.28 -4.81 5.36
N SER A 90 11.54 -5.98 4.76
CA SER A 90 12.62 -6.10 3.78
C SER A 90 12.30 -5.41 2.46
N ALA A 91 11.05 -5.43 2.00
CA ALA A 91 10.65 -4.65 0.82
C ALA A 91 10.69 -3.14 1.10
N ALA A 92 10.30 -2.70 2.29
CA ALA A 92 10.39 -1.29 2.68
C ALA A 92 11.84 -0.82 2.81
N LEU A 93 12.73 -1.67 3.34
CA LEU A 93 14.16 -1.42 3.38
C LEU A 93 14.74 -1.36 1.97
N ALA A 94 14.42 -2.35 1.12
CA ALA A 94 14.81 -2.35 -0.29
C ALA A 94 14.30 -1.11 -1.04
N ASN A 95 13.11 -0.61 -0.64
CA ASN A 95 12.58 0.62 -1.20
C ASN A 95 13.48 1.83 -0.86
N ARG A 96 13.89 1.94 0.41
CA ARG A 96 14.75 3.01 0.94
C ARG A 96 16.19 2.94 0.45
N THR A 97 16.73 1.73 0.29
CA THR A 97 18.10 1.50 -0.21
C THR A 97 18.20 1.46 -1.73
N GLN A 98 17.08 1.69 -2.44
CA GLN A 98 17.00 1.62 -3.91
C GLN A 98 17.45 0.27 -4.49
N SER A 99 17.28 -0.78 -3.69
CA SER A 99 17.67 -2.15 -4.00
C SER A 99 16.57 -2.83 -4.84
N PHE A 100 16.55 -2.50 -6.14
CA PHE A 100 15.44 -2.87 -7.02
C PHE A 100 15.26 -4.38 -7.19
N LYS A 101 16.36 -5.11 -7.36
CA LYS A 101 16.30 -6.56 -7.57
C LYS A 101 15.74 -7.26 -6.34
N ALA A 102 16.28 -6.94 -5.16
CA ALA A 102 15.77 -7.48 -3.90
C ALA A 102 14.29 -7.17 -3.68
N GLN A 103 13.86 -5.93 -3.94
CA GLN A 103 12.44 -5.57 -3.81
C GLN A 103 11.55 -6.40 -4.74
N THR A 104 11.92 -6.52 -6.02
CA THR A 104 11.14 -7.28 -7.00
C THR A 104 11.09 -8.77 -6.63
N ASP A 105 12.22 -9.38 -6.28
CA ASP A 105 12.29 -10.81 -5.94
C ASP A 105 11.48 -11.11 -4.67
N ILE A 106 11.62 -10.30 -3.61
CA ILE A 106 10.85 -10.45 -2.36
C ILE A 106 9.35 -10.28 -2.61
N CYS A 107 8.95 -9.26 -3.38
CA CYS A 107 7.53 -9.05 -3.71
C CYS A 107 6.99 -10.17 -4.62
N GLN A 108 7.78 -10.71 -5.55
CA GLN A 108 7.40 -11.87 -6.36
C GLN A 108 7.22 -13.12 -5.49
N TRP A 109 8.10 -13.35 -4.52
CA TRP A 109 7.92 -14.41 -3.53
C TRP A 109 6.65 -14.23 -2.72
N ALA A 110 6.36 -13.01 -2.23
CA ALA A 110 5.13 -12.71 -1.52
C ALA A 110 3.88 -13.04 -2.37
N ARG A 111 3.90 -12.73 -3.67
CA ARG A 111 2.83 -13.10 -4.63
C ARG A 111 2.69 -14.61 -4.79
N LYS A 112 3.81 -15.35 -4.89
CA LYS A 112 3.80 -16.82 -4.97
C LYS A 112 3.18 -17.45 -3.72
N TYR A 113 3.42 -16.86 -2.55
CA TYR A 113 2.89 -17.32 -1.26
C TYR A 113 1.56 -16.66 -0.86
N ARG A 114 0.71 -16.24 -1.82
CA ARG A 114 -0.59 -15.59 -1.59
C ARG A 114 -1.53 -16.31 -0.60
N ARG A 115 -1.41 -17.64 -0.46
CA ARG A 115 -2.20 -18.42 0.52
C ARG A 115 -1.78 -18.16 1.97
N LEU A 116 -0.49 -17.99 2.21
CA LEU A 116 0.07 -17.69 3.55
C LEU A 116 -0.11 -16.22 3.91
N LEU A 117 -0.14 -15.34 2.90
CA LEU A 117 -0.22 -13.88 3.02
C LEU A 117 -1.49 -13.32 2.35
N PRO A 118 -2.69 -13.47 2.93
CA PRO A 118 -3.88 -12.83 2.39
C PRO A 118 -3.73 -11.30 2.51
N GLY A 119 -4.08 -10.58 1.45
CA GLY A 119 -3.80 -9.15 1.28
C GLY A 119 -2.34 -8.81 0.94
N GLY A 120 -1.37 -9.65 1.35
CA GLY A 120 0.05 -9.42 1.10
C GLY A 120 0.43 -9.49 -0.38
N ALA A 121 -0.22 -10.36 -1.16
CA ALA A 121 0.01 -10.41 -2.61
C ALA A 121 -0.42 -9.12 -3.33
N SER A 122 -1.56 -8.54 -2.96
CA SER A 122 -2.06 -7.30 -3.56
C SER A 122 -1.11 -6.13 -3.24
N TRP A 123 -0.66 -6.01 -1.99
CA TRP A 123 0.34 -5.03 -1.60
C TRP A 123 1.68 -5.24 -2.34
N ALA A 124 2.15 -6.48 -2.45
CA ALA A 124 3.40 -6.79 -3.14
C ALA A 124 3.32 -6.43 -4.64
N THR A 125 2.19 -6.71 -5.29
CA THR A 125 1.95 -6.30 -6.67
C THR A 125 1.97 -4.77 -6.82
N GLN A 126 1.32 -4.03 -5.90
CA GLN A 126 1.38 -2.56 -5.92
C GLN A 126 2.81 -2.04 -5.76
N ALA A 127 3.60 -2.61 -4.86
CA ALA A 127 5.00 -2.20 -4.67
C ALA A 127 5.83 -2.44 -5.95
N ILE A 128 5.61 -3.55 -6.66
CA ILE A 128 6.24 -3.81 -7.96
C ILE A 128 5.78 -2.78 -8.99
N ILE A 129 4.47 -2.53 -9.10
CA ILE A 129 3.92 -1.58 -10.07
C ILE A 129 4.48 -0.18 -9.82
N GLN A 130 4.46 0.32 -8.59
CA GLN A 130 5.03 1.63 -8.24
C GLN A 130 6.49 1.74 -8.70
N ARG A 131 7.27 0.67 -8.57
CA ARG A 131 8.64 0.64 -9.09
C ARG A 131 8.73 0.64 -10.61
N MET A 132 7.89 -0.12 -11.30
CA MET A 132 7.79 -0.08 -12.76
C MET A 132 7.44 1.33 -13.25
N LEU A 133 6.54 2.04 -12.55
CA LEU A 133 6.19 3.44 -12.86
C LEU A 133 7.41 4.37 -12.69
N THR A 134 8.21 4.21 -11.64
CA THR A 134 9.43 5.01 -11.46
C THR A 134 10.51 4.73 -12.50
N LYS A 135 10.50 3.55 -13.13
CA LYS A 135 11.41 3.17 -14.22
C LYS A 135 10.81 3.44 -15.60
N GLU A 136 9.66 4.11 -15.66
CA GLU A 136 8.94 4.42 -16.90
C GLU A 136 8.50 3.18 -17.70
N GLN A 137 8.43 2.01 -17.04
CA GLN A 137 7.97 0.74 -17.60
C GLN A 137 6.43 0.67 -17.57
N TYR A 138 5.77 1.66 -18.18
CA TYR A 138 4.33 1.85 -18.06
C TYR A 138 3.50 0.72 -18.66
N LYS A 139 3.94 0.13 -19.78
CA LYS A 139 3.22 -0.99 -20.43
C LYS A 139 3.21 -2.25 -19.56
N ASP A 140 4.35 -2.59 -18.96
CA ASP A 140 4.47 -3.74 -18.07
C ASP A 140 3.68 -3.52 -16.77
N ALA A 141 3.71 -2.30 -16.24
CA ALA A 141 2.89 -1.89 -15.10
C ALA A 141 1.39 -2.08 -15.38
N ILE A 142 0.92 -1.71 -16.58
CA ILE A 142 -0.48 -1.88 -16.99
C ILE A 142 -0.84 -3.35 -17.12
N ALA A 143 -0.01 -4.16 -17.79
CA ALA A 143 -0.26 -5.58 -17.97
C ALA A 143 -0.33 -6.32 -16.63
N LEU A 144 0.64 -6.08 -15.75
CA LEU A 144 0.68 -6.68 -14.42
C LEU A 144 -0.49 -6.23 -13.54
N GLY A 145 -0.78 -4.93 -13.52
CA GLY A 145 -1.82 -4.37 -12.67
C GLY A 145 -3.23 -4.75 -13.12
N SER A 146 -3.49 -4.85 -14.43
CA SER A 146 -4.79 -5.29 -14.95
C SER A 146 -5.07 -6.75 -14.60
N ALA A 147 -4.07 -7.64 -14.74
CA ALA A 147 -4.20 -9.04 -14.35
C ALA A 147 -4.43 -9.22 -12.84
N GLU A 148 -3.76 -8.41 -12.01
CA GLU A 148 -3.98 -8.43 -10.57
C GLU A 148 -5.37 -7.88 -10.21
N TYR A 149 -5.83 -6.82 -10.88
CA TYR A 149 -7.15 -6.23 -10.67
C TYR A 149 -8.25 -7.28 -10.88
N GLU A 150 -8.20 -8.02 -11.99
CA GLU A 150 -9.15 -9.11 -12.27
C GLU A 150 -9.12 -10.19 -11.18
N THR A 151 -7.92 -10.55 -10.72
CA THR A 151 -7.75 -11.57 -9.68
C THR A 151 -8.31 -11.12 -8.33
N VAL A 152 -8.06 -9.86 -7.95
CA VAL A 152 -8.53 -9.29 -6.67
C VAL A 152 -10.05 -9.09 -6.72
N VAL A 153 -10.59 -8.46 -7.76
CA VAL A 153 -12.04 -8.23 -7.89
C VAL A 153 -12.84 -9.54 -7.85
N LYS A 154 -12.33 -10.61 -8.49
CA LYS A 154 -12.98 -11.93 -8.46
C LYS A 154 -13.02 -12.53 -7.05
N LYS A 155 -12.00 -12.27 -6.23
CA LYS A 155 -11.88 -12.83 -4.88
C LYS A 155 -12.62 -11.98 -3.84
N ASP A 156 -12.41 -10.68 -3.89
CA ASP A 156 -13.01 -9.70 -3.00
C ASP A 156 -13.14 -8.35 -3.72
N PRO A 157 -14.35 -7.98 -4.21
CA PRO A 157 -14.58 -6.72 -4.89
C PRO A 157 -14.54 -5.51 -3.94
N ARG A 158 -14.45 -5.72 -2.62
CA ARG A 158 -14.32 -4.66 -1.61
C ARG A 158 -12.91 -4.54 -1.06
N ASP A 159 -11.94 -5.23 -1.65
CA ASP A 159 -10.55 -5.16 -1.20
C ASP A 159 -10.02 -3.71 -1.32
N GLN A 160 -9.58 -3.15 -0.19
CA GLN A 160 -9.12 -1.77 -0.08
C GLN A 160 -7.88 -1.49 -0.96
N SER A 161 -7.13 -2.53 -1.32
CA SER A 161 -5.99 -2.42 -2.24
C SER A 161 -6.41 -2.05 -3.67
N LEU A 162 -7.66 -2.22 -4.06
CA LEU A 162 -8.14 -1.88 -5.40
C LEU A 162 -7.99 -0.39 -5.71
N ALA A 163 -8.22 0.49 -4.73
CA ALA A 163 -8.11 1.94 -4.92
C ALA A 163 -6.71 2.38 -5.40
N ASN A 164 -5.68 1.90 -4.71
CA ASN A 164 -4.28 2.17 -5.05
C ASN A 164 -3.86 1.53 -6.37
N LEU A 165 -4.34 0.32 -6.63
CA LEU A 165 -4.03 -0.39 -7.87
C LEU A 165 -4.60 0.36 -9.09
N CYS A 166 -5.88 0.73 -9.05
CA CYS A 166 -6.54 1.51 -10.09
C CYS A 166 -5.87 2.88 -10.28
N SER A 167 -5.45 3.54 -9.21
CA SER A 167 -4.70 4.80 -9.29
C SER A 167 -3.38 4.65 -10.04
N CYS A 168 -2.62 3.59 -9.76
CA CYS A 168 -1.36 3.32 -10.46
C CYS A 168 -1.59 3.03 -11.95
N LEU A 169 -2.65 2.29 -12.28
CA LEU A 169 -3.04 2.02 -13.67
C LEU A 169 -3.48 3.29 -14.40
N GLY A 170 -4.25 4.15 -13.73
CA GLY A 170 -4.65 5.45 -14.26
C GLY A 170 -3.44 6.31 -14.60
N PHE A 171 -2.49 6.44 -13.66
CA PHE A 171 -1.23 7.16 -13.89
C PHE A 171 -0.42 6.57 -15.05
N ALA A 172 -0.26 5.25 -15.12
CA ALA A 172 0.47 4.59 -16.20
C ALA A 172 -0.13 4.91 -17.59
N ASN A 173 -1.46 4.89 -17.71
CA ASN A 173 -2.15 5.24 -18.94
C ASN A 173 -2.00 6.73 -19.28
N GLN A 174 -1.99 7.63 -18.28
CA GLN A 174 -1.72 9.05 -18.50
C GLN A 174 -0.33 9.28 -19.11
N MET A 175 0.69 8.58 -18.60
CA MET A 175 2.06 8.71 -19.10
C MET A 175 2.22 8.18 -20.53
N LEU A 176 1.36 7.24 -20.94
CA LEU A 176 1.28 6.75 -22.32
C LEU A 176 0.36 7.58 -23.23
N ASN A 177 -0.17 8.71 -22.75
CA ASN A 177 -1.16 9.54 -23.43
C ASN A 177 -2.49 8.83 -23.77
N GLU A 178 -2.80 7.73 -23.10
CA GLU A 178 -4.05 6.96 -23.24
C GLU A 178 -5.15 7.56 -22.33
N GLN A 179 -5.52 8.82 -22.59
CA GLN A 179 -6.34 9.61 -21.65
C GLN A 179 -7.73 9.00 -21.36
N HIS A 180 -8.35 8.34 -22.35
CA HIS A 180 -9.64 7.67 -22.12
C HIS A 180 -9.51 6.50 -21.13
N ARG A 181 -8.45 5.69 -21.27
CA ARG A 181 -8.17 4.59 -20.33
C ARG A 181 -7.75 5.12 -18.96
N ALA A 182 -6.98 6.20 -18.93
CA ALA A 182 -6.64 6.87 -17.69
C ALA A 182 -7.89 7.34 -16.92
N ILE A 183 -8.87 7.93 -17.61
CA ILE A 183 -10.16 8.33 -17.01
C ILE A 183 -10.85 7.10 -16.42
N GLU A 184 -10.99 6.02 -17.19
CA GLU A 184 -11.67 4.80 -16.74
C GLU A 184 -11.04 4.26 -15.43
N TRP A 185 -9.72 4.14 -15.38
CA TRP A 185 -9.02 3.63 -14.21
C TRP A 185 -9.07 4.58 -13.02
N ASN A 186 -8.96 5.89 -13.26
CA ASN A 186 -9.06 6.88 -12.20
C ASN A 186 -10.48 6.99 -11.62
N GLU A 187 -11.53 6.82 -12.43
CA GLU A 187 -12.91 6.76 -11.94
C GLU A 187 -13.15 5.52 -11.06
N LYS A 188 -12.63 4.35 -11.46
CA LYS A 188 -12.64 3.14 -10.62
C LYS A 188 -11.92 3.37 -9.30
N ALA A 189 -10.77 4.06 -9.33
CA ALA A 189 -10.03 4.40 -8.11
C ALA A 189 -10.86 5.32 -7.19
N VAL A 190 -11.49 6.37 -7.74
CA VAL A 190 -12.37 7.28 -6.99
C VAL A 190 -13.51 6.54 -6.33
N ASP A 191 -14.22 5.66 -7.04
CA ASP A 191 -15.32 4.85 -6.48
C ASP A 191 -14.83 3.96 -5.32
N CYS A 192 -13.65 3.33 -5.46
CA CYS A 192 -13.05 2.53 -4.39
C CYS A 192 -12.72 3.39 -3.16
N TYR A 193 -12.13 4.58 -3.34
CA TYR A 193 -11.84 5.49 -2.22
C TYR A 193 -13.11 5.98 -1.53
N GLN A 194 -14.16 6.33 -2.29
CA GLN A 194 -15.43 6.77 -1.71
C GLN A 194 -16.03 5.68 -0.83
N LYS A 195 -16.09 4.44 -1.31
CA LYS A 195 -16.54 3.28 -0.52
C LYS A 195 -15.69 3.09 0.72
N LEU A 196 -14.36 3.16 0.58
CA LEU A 196 -13.42 3.05 1.70
C LEU A 196 -13.69 4.09 2.79
N PHE A 197 -13.85 5.37 2.44
CA PHE A 197 -14.12 6.41 3.42
C PHE A 197 -15.49 6.27 4.09
N VAL A 198 -16.51 5.84 3.34
CA VAL A 198 -17.84 5.55 3.93
C VAL A 198 -17.76 4.40 4.95
N GLU A 199 -16.97 3.36 4.67
CA GLU A 199 -16.76 2.25 5.61
C GLU A 199 -15.96 2.69 6.84
N LEU A 200 -14.92 3.50 6.65
CA LEU A 200 -14.12 4.06 7.75
C LEU A 200 -14.98 4.90 8.69
N GLU A 201 -15.85 5.77 8.16
CA GLU A 201 -16.77 6.61 8.94
C GLU A 201 -17.81 5.77 9.72
N LYS A 202 -18.32 4.69 9.12
CA LYS A 202 -19.27 3.78 9.79
C LYS A 202 -18.62 2.93 10.86
N SER A 203 -17.33 2.62 10.74
CA SER A 203 -16.61 1.77 11.68
C SER A 203 -16.13 2.58 12.91
N LYS A 204 -16.88 2.47 14.02
CA LYS A 204 -16.49 3.10 15.31
C LYS A 204 -15.18 2.56 15.90
N GLY A 205 -14.69 1.41 15.42
CA GLY A 205 -13.46 0.75 15.88
C GLY A 205 -12.26 0.88 14.94
N MET A 206 -12.45 0.79 13.61
CA MET A 206 -11.32 0.81 12.66
C MET A 206 -10.67 2.19 12.57
N SER A 207 -11.45 3.27 12.72
CA SER A 207 -10.94 4.66 12.82
C SER A 207 -10.12 4.92 14.09
N LYS A 208 -10.31 4.14 15.16
CA LYS A 208 -9.52 4.23 16.40
C LYS A 208 -8.21 3.42 16.35
N PHE A 209 -8.19 2.33 15.57
CA PHE A 209 -7.02 1.46 15.41
C PHE A 209 -6.17 1.80 14.19
N ALA A 210 -6.75 2.38 13.13
CA ALA A 210 -5.98 2.98 12.06
C ALA A 210 -5.28 4.21 12.63
N ALA A 211 -3.95 4.18 12.69
CA ALA A 211 -3.18 5.34 13.10
C ALA A 211 -3.63 6.55 12.27
N LYS A 212 -3.87 7.70 12.91
CA LYS A 212 -4.32 8.95 12.27
C LYS A 212 -3.57 9.25 10.95
N ASN A 213 -2.26 9.03 10.97
CA ASN A 213 -1.36 9.18 9.84
C ASN A 213 -1.73 8.31 8.61
N VAL A 214 -2.33 7.13 8.81
CA VAL A 214 -2.78 6.24 7.72
C VAL A 214 -4.00 6.83 7.02
N VAL A 215 -4.97 7.33 7.79
CA VAL A 215 -6.16 7.98 7.23
C VAL A 215 -5.78 9.26 6.49
N ASP A 216 -4.87 10.06 7.07
CA ASP A 216 -4.34 11.26 6.42
C ASP A 216 -3.64 10.94 5.08
N ASN A 217 -2.82 9.88 5.05
CA ASN A 217 -2.16 9.42 3.82
C ASN A 217 -3.16 8.96 2.76
N LEU A 218 -4.18 8.19 3.14
CA LEU A 218 -5.25 7.76 2.23
C LEU A 218 -6.02 8.95 1.67
N GLN A 219 -6.28 9.96 2.50
CA GLN A 219 -7.00 11.16 2.10
C GLN A 219 -6.19 11.99 1.09
N LEU A 220 -4.88 12.07 1.28
CA LEU A 220 -3.98 12.70 0.33
C LEU A 220 -3.90 11.92 -1.00
N GLN A 221 -3.81 10.60 -0.95
CA GLN A 221 -3.83 9.76 -2.16
C GLN A 221 -5.13 9.94 -2.93
N TYR A 222 -6.27 9.99 -2.24
CA TYR A 222 -7.57 10.25 -2.87
C TYR A 222 -7.60 11.62 -3.56
N ALA A 223 -7.07 12.67 -2.91
CA ALA A 223 -6.95 13.99 -3.52
C ALA A 223 -6.06 13.98 -4.78
N GLN A 224 -4.96 13.23 -4.75
CA GLN A 224 -4.07 13.07 -5.91
C GLN A 224 -4.79 12.38 -7.08
N VAL A 225 -5.58 11.33 -6.82
CA VAL A 225 -6.38 10.66 -7.87
C VAL A 225 -7.42 11.61 -8.47
N LEU A 226 -8.11 12.41 -7.65
CA LEU A 226 -9.07 13.40 -8.15
C LEU A 226 -8.39 14.47 -9.02
N ALA A 227 -7.21 14.94 -8.63
CA ALA A 227 -6.42 15.88 -9.42
C ALA A 227 -5.92 15.25 -10.74
N ALA A 228 -5.48 13.99 -10.70
CA ALA A 228 -5.09 13.24 -11.89
C ALA A 228 -6.28 13.04 -12.84
N LEU A 229 -7.45 12.65 -12.32
CA LEU A 229 -8.68 12.50 -13.10
C LEU A 229 -9.09 13.82 -13.76
N ALA A 230 -9.02 14.92 -13.01
CA ALA A 230 -9.29 16.23 -13.57
C ALA A 230 -8.34 16.60 -14.71
N THR A 231 -7.05 16.30 -14.53
CA THR A 231 -6.03 16.53 -15.57
C THR A 231 -6.37 15.76 -16.84
N SER A 232 -6.74 14.47 -16.75
CA SER A 232 -7.19 13.71 -17.93
C SER A 232 -8.43 14.32 -18.58
N TYR A 233 -9.39 14.79 -17.79
CA TYR A 233 -10.57 15.48 -18.34
C TYR A 233 -10.23 16.80 -19.04
N LEU A 234 -9.21 17.54 -18.58
CA LEU A 234 -8.70 18.72 -19.29
C LEU A 234 -8.12 18.34 -20.65
N TYR A 235 -7.34 17.26 -20.73
CA TYR A 235 -6.81 16.74 -21.99
C TYR A 235 -7.92 16.35 -22.97
N THR A 236 -9.00 15.74 -22.49
CA THR A 236 -10.19 15.42 -23.32
C THR A 236 -11.15 16.60 -23.49
N ARG A 237 -10.71 17.83 -23.14
CA ARG A 237 -11.48 19.09 -23.25
C ARG A 237 -12.79 19.13 -22.45
N ASN A 238 -12.98 18.24 -21.49
CA ASN A 238 -14.15 18.24 -20.59
C ASN A 238 -13.89 19.13 -19.36
N ARG A 239 -13.97 20.44 -19.58
CA ARG A 239 -13.66 21.46 -18.54
C ARG A 239 -14.62 21.43 -17.35
N VAL A 240 -15.88 21.06 -17.56
CA VAL A 240 -16.89 21.00 -16.50
C VAL A 240 -16.52 19.93 -15.47
N LYS A 241 -16.30 18.70 -15.92
CA LYS A 241 -15.87 17.60 -15.05
C LYS A 241 -14.50 17.86 -14.42
N ALA A 242 -13.56 18.40 -15.20
CA ALA A 242 -12.25 18.78 -14.66
C ALA A 242 -12.37 19.76 -13.48
N LYS A 243 -13.17 20.82 -13.62
CA LYS A 243 -13.40 21.81 -12.56
C LYS A 243 -14.04 21.19 -11.32
N GLU A 244 -15.00 20.29 -11.50
CA GLU A 244 -15.63 19.57 -10.40
C GLU A 244 -14.61 18.72 -9.64
N HIS A 245 -13.83 17.90 -10.34
CA HIS A 245 -12.83 17.04 -9.72
C HIS A 245 -11.69 17.82 -9.05
N LEU A 246 -11.27 18.97 -9.59
CA LEU A 246 -10.28 19.83 -8.93
C LEU A 246 -10.79 20.43 -7.62
N LYS A 247 -12.06 20.86 -7.59
CA LYS A 247 -12.69 21.33 -6.34
C LYS A 247 -12.76 20.22 -5.31
N ASN A 248 -13.13 19.02 -5.74
CA ASN A 248 -13.19 17.85 -4.87
C ASN A 248 -11.78 17.47 -4.36
N ALA A 249 -10.76 17.52 -5.22
CA ALA A 249 -9.36 17.29 -4.85
C ALA A 249 -8.90 18.27 -3.77
N LEU A 250 -9.19 19.56 -3.92
CA LEU A 250 -8.87 20.59 -2.91
C LEU A 250 -9.58 20.33 -1.59
N ALA A 251 -10.88 20.02 -1.63
CA ALA A 251 -11.66 19.74 -0.44
C ALA A 251 -11.08 18.54 0.34
N GLN A 252 -10.62 17.49 -0.35
CA GLN A 252 -9.99 16.34 0.29
C GLN A 252 -8.57 16.64 0.77
N ALA A 253 -7.74 17.30 -0.03
CA ALA A 253 -6.37 17.67 0.37
C ALA A 253 -6.35 18.55 1.62
N ARG A 254 -7.33 19.45 1.78
CA ARG A 254 -7.45 20.31 2.97
C ARG A 254 -7.73 19.56 4.26
N LYS A 255 -8.40 18.39 4.18
CA LYS A 255 -8.71 17.53 5.34
C LYS A 255 -7.50 16.75 5.85
N ALA A 256 -6.51 16.45 5.00
CA ALA A 256 -5.29 15.76 5.39
C ALA A 256 -4.38 16.64 6.28
N GLN A 257 -3.53 16.01 7.10
CA GLN A 257 -2.49 16.70 7.88
C GLN A 257 -1.52 17.51 6.99
N ASP A 258 -0.95 18.60 7.54
CA ASP A 258 0.02 19.43 6.82
C ASP A 258 1.28 18.64 6.44
N SER A 259 1.65 18.71 5.16
CA SER A 259 2.81 18.04 4.58
C SER A 259 3.23 18.76 3.29
N PRO A 260 4.49 18.64 2.85
CA PRO A 260 4.92 19.21 1.56
C PRO A 260 4.04 18.74 0.39
N GLN A 261 3.70 17.45 0.38
CA GLN A 261 2.87 16.84 -0.66
C GLN A 261 1.45 17.42 -0.69
N LYS A 262 0.84 17.68 0.47
CA LYS A 262 -0.44 18.38 0.56
C LYS A 262 -0.36 19.77 -0.07
N ARG A 263 0.69 20.53 0.25
CA ARG A 263 0.88 21.90 -0.27
C ARG A 263 1.01 21.89 -1.78
N ASP A 264 1.75 20.93 -2.34
CA ASP A 264 1.88 20.77 -3.79
C ASP A 264 0.55 20.43 -4.47
N VAL A 265 -0.23 19.48 -3.91
CA VAL A 265 -1.55 19.14 -4.45
C VAL A 265 -2.48 20.36 -4.43
N ILE A 266 -2.51 21.11 -3.32
CA ILE A 266 -3.33 22.32 -3.20
C ILE A 266 -2.91 23.36 -4.23
N ARG A 267 -1.61 23.66 -4.32
CA ARG A 267 -1.06 24.62 -5.28
C ARG A 267 -1.44 24.27 -6.72
N VAL A 268 -1.18 23.03 -7.14
CA VAL A 268 -1.49 22.57 -8.51
C VAL A 268 -2.99 22.68 -8.80
N CYS A 269 -3.84 22.31 -7.84
CA CYS A 269 -5.28 22.41 -8.04
C CYS A 269 -5.77 23.86 -8.12
N GLU A 270 -5.21 24.76 -7.30
CA GLU A 270 -5.55 26.19 -7.33
C GLU A 270 -5.06 26.86 -8.62
N GLU A 271 -3.85 26.54 -9.09
CA GLU A 271 -3.31 27.00 -10.37
C GLU A 271 -4.22 26.56 -11.54
N GLN A 272 -4.57 25.27 -11.63
CA GLN A 272 -5.43 24.76 -12.69
C GLN A 272 -6.86 25.32 -12.62
N LEU A 273 -7.43 25.49 -11.43
CA LEU A 273 -8.73 26.15 -11.26
C LEU A 273 -8.68 27.63 -11.66
N GLY A 274 -7.57 28.32 -11.39
CA GLY A 274 -7.33 29.68 -11.83
C GLY A 274 -7.38 29.79 -13.35
N GLN A 275 -6.68 28.91 -14.06
CA GLN A 275 -6.70 28.85 -15.52
C GLN A 275 -8.12 28.62 -16.07
N LEU A 276 -8.90 27.75 -15.42
CA LEU A 276 -10.29 27.47 -15.81
C LEU A 276 -11.30 28.59 -15.52
N LYS A 277 -10.91 29.66 -14.81
CA LYS A 277 -11.77 30.86 -14.64
C LYS A 277 -11.72 31.79 -15.84
N HIS A 278 -10.67 31.69 -16.65
CA HIS A 278 -10.44 32.55 -17.83
C HIS A 278 -11.03 31.98 -19.12
N PHE A 279 -11.82 30.91 -19.01
CA PHE A 279 -12.46 30.17 -20.10
C PHE A 279 -13.91 29.86 -19.76
#